data_AF-A0A0M0X3U7-F1
#
_entry.id   AF-A0A0M0X3U7-F1
#
_cell.length_a   1.000
_cell.length_b   1.000
_cell.length_c   1.000
_cell.angle_alpha   90.00
_cell.angle_beta   90.00
_cell.angle_gamma   90.00
#
_symmetry.space_group_name_H-M   'P 1'
#
loop_
_entity.id
_entity.type
_entity.pdbx_description
1 polymer ?
#
loop_
_entity_poly.entity_id
_entity_poly.type
_entity_poly.pdbx_seq_one_letter_code
_entity_poly.pdbx_strand_id
1 'polypeptide(L)' 'MERFELSFKNKAVRVWFYTVLPATILTIVLAIILPYEQNRYVSLGLSLVTILYFVWFVVYTKKKRK' A
#
# COMPACT_ATOMS: atom_id res chain seq x y z
N MET A 1 22.98 8.50 10.63
CA MET A 1 21.63 8.29 10.07
C MET A 1 21.22 6.88 10.40
N GLU A 2 20.12 6.69 11.12
CA GLU A 2 19.53 5.36 11.32
C GLU A 2 19.29 4.76 9.93
N ARG A 3 20.01 3.67 9.60
CA ARG A 3 19.74 2.94 8.36
C ARG A 3 18.28 2.52 8.44
N PHE A 4 17.48 3.00 7.50
CA PHE A 4 16.12 2.53 7.33
C PHE A 4 16.22 1.06 6.86
N GLU A 5 16.40 0.15 7.81
CA GLU A 5 16.43 -1.27 7.53
C GLU A 5 15.00 -1.67 7.17
N LEU A 6 14.73 -1.71 5.86
CA LEU A 6 13.60 -2.44 5.26
C LEU A 6 13.79 -3.93 5.54
N SER A 7 13.68 -4.31 6.81
CA SER A 7 13.75 -5.69 7.23
C SER A 7 12.39 -6.31 7.00
N PHE A 8 12.30 -7.18 6.00
CA PHE A 8 11.13 -8.05 5.78
C PHE A 8 10.81 -8.95 6.99
N LYS A 9 11.63 -8.92 8.06
CA LYS A 9 11.33 -9.52 9.37
C LYS A 9 10.11 -8.85 10.03
N ASN A 10 9.85 -7.57 9.76
CA ASN A 10 8.61 -6.93 10.22
C ASN A 10 7.44 -7.33 9.31
N LYS A 11 6.49 -8.10 9.87
CA LYS A 11 5.29 -8.56 9.17
C LYS A 11 4.48 -7.40 8.55
N ALA A 12 4.46 -6.23 9.19
CA ALA A 12 3.75 -5.07 8.65
C ALA A 12 4.40 -4.56 7.35
N VAL A 13 5.72 -4.36 7.37
CA VAL A 13 6.50 -3.96 6.19
C VAL A 13 6.33 -4.99 5.08
N ARG A 14 6.39 -6.29 5.42
CA ARG A 14 6.17 -7.37 4.46
C ARG A 14 4.79 -7.31 3.80
N VAL A 15 3.73 -7.14 4.57
CA VAL A 15 2.36 -7.05 4.04
C VAL A 15 2.17 -5.78 3.21
N TRP A 16 2.73 -4.65 3.62
CA TRP A 16 2.73 -3.41 2.83
C TRP A 16 3.40 -3.63 1.48
N PHE A 17 4.56 -4.28 1.48
CA PHE A 17 5.34 -4.56 0.27
C PHE A 17 4.61 -5.51 -0.69
N TYR A 18 3.80 -6.44 -0.19
CA TYR A 18 2.99 -7.33 -1.03
C TYR A 18 1.65 -6.74 -1.50
N THR A 19 1.21 -5.62 -0.92
CA THR A 19 -0.12 -5.06 -1.21
C THR A 19 -0.02 -3.67 -1.83
N VAL A 20 0.53 -2.71 -1.09
CA VAL A 20 0.60 -1.30 -1.51
C VAL A 20 1.62 -1.11 -2.61
N LEU A 21 2.80 -1.73 -2.53
CA LEU A 21 3.82 -1.59 -3.57
C LEU A 21 3.35 -2.10 -4.95
N PRO A 22 2.83 -3.34 -5.10
CA PRO A 22 2.33 -3.80 -6.40
C PRO A 22 1.12 -2.98 -6.88
N ALA A 23 0.22 -2.56 -5.98
CA ALA A 23 -0.89 -1.67 -6.35
C ALA A 23 -0.39 -0.30 -6.86
N THR A 24 0.68 0.23 -6.26
CA THR A 24 1.30 1.50 -6.68
C THR A 24 1.91 1.36 -8.07
N ILE A 25 2.67 0.29 -8.32
CA ILE A 25 3.25 0.00 -9.64
C ILE A 25 2.13 -0.13 -10.68
N LEU A 26 1.08 -0.89 -10.37
CA LEU A 26 -0.08 -1.07 -11.25
C LEU A 26 -0.76 0.28 -11.55
N THR A 27 -0.90 1.15 -10.56
CA THR A 27 -1.50 2.48 -10.71
C THR A 27 -0.66 3.36 -11.64
N ILE A 28 0.67 3.35 -11.51
CA ILE A 28 1.55 4.10 -12.40
C ILE A 28 1.41 3.62 -13.84
N VAL A 29 1.38 2.30 -14.05
CA VAL A 29 1.20 1.71 -15.39
C VAL A 29 -0.17 2.10 -15.97
N LEU A 30 -1.24 1.96 -15.19
CA LEU A 30 -2.58 2.32 -15.61
C LEU A 30 -2.72 3.82 -15.89
N ALA A 31 -2.06 4.67 -15.11
CA ALA A 31 -2.10 6.13 -15.31
C ALA A 31 -1.45 6.58 -16.62
N ILE A 32 -0.48 5.82 -17.15
CA ILE A 32 0.16 6.08 -18.44
C ILE A 32 -0.72 5.57 -19.59
N ILE A 33 -1.42 4.47 -19.41
CA ILE A 33 -2.20 3.80 -20.46
C ILE A 33 -3.61 4.40 -20.60
N LEU A 34 -4.27 4.74 -19.49
CA LEU A 34 -5.67 5.15 -19.51
C LEU A 34 -5.85 6.65 -19.79
N PRO A 35 -6.93 7.03 -20.49
CA PRO A 35 -7.30 8.42 -20.68
C PRO A 35 -7.62 9.09 -19.33
N TYR A 36 -7.38 10.41 -19.26
CA TYR A 36 -7.44 11.22 -18.04
C TYR A 36 -8.72 11.02 -17.21
N GLU A 37 -9.88 10.93 -17.86
CA GLU A 37 -11.19 10.70 -17.23
C GLU A 37 -11.24 9.41 -16.39
N GLN A 38 -10.61 8.34 -16.88
CA GLN A 38 -10.61 7.05 -16.17
C GLN A 38 -9.53 6.97 -15.08
N ASN A 39 -8.54 7.86 -15.13
CA ASN A 39 -7.45 7.92 -14.16
C ASN A 39 -7.95 8.26 -12.75
N ARG A 40 -9.11 8.92 -12.65
CA ARG A 40 -9.81 9.16 -11.38
C ARG A 40 -10.21 7.86 -10.68
N TYR A 41 -10.68 6.86 -11.42
CA TYR A 41 -11.04 5.55 -10.85
C TYR A 41 -9.80 4.76 -10.43
N VAL A 42 -8.70 4.87 -11.17
CA VAL A 42 -7.41 4.26 -10.82
C VAL A 42 -6.87 4.86 -9.51
N SER A 43 -6.91 6.18 -9.36
CA SER A 43 -6.49 6.88 -8.14
C SER A 43 -7.37 6.54 -6.92
N LEU A 44 -8.69 6.38 -7.14
CA LEU A 44 -9.60 5.92 -6.10
C LEU A 44 -9.29 4.47 -5.67
N GLY A 45 -8.97 3.59 -6.63
CA GLY A 45 -8.56 2.22 -6.36
C GLY A 45 -7.30 2.14 -5.49
N LEU A 46 -6.25 2.92 -5.82
CA LEU A 46 -5.03 2.97 -5.01
C LEU A 46 -5.29 3.50 -3.59
N SER A 47 -6.14 4.52 -3.49
CA SER A 47 -6.54 5.11 -2.20
C SER A 47 -7.25 4.07 -1.33
N LEU A 48 -8.17 3.28 -1.90
CA LEU A 48 -8.85 2.19 -1.20
C LEU A 48 -7.88 1.11 -0.71
N VAL A 49 -6.94 0.67 -1.56
CA VAL A 49 -5.92 -0.33 -1.16
C VAL A 49 -5.08 0.19 0.01
N THR A 50 -4.71 1.46 -0.02
CA THR A 50 -3.92 2.11 1.04
C THR A 50 -4.71 2.21 2.35
N ILE A 51 -5.99 2.58 2.29
CA ILE A 51 -6.87 2.65 3.46
C ILE A 51 -7.07 1.26 4.06
N LEU A 52 -7.31 0.24 3.24
CA LEU A 52 -7.45 -1.15 3.70
C LEU A 52 -6.18 -1.65 4.39
N TYR A 53 -5.01 -1.37 3.82
CA TYR A 53 -3.74 -1.67 4.47
C TYR A 53 -3.64 -0.95 5.83
N PHE A 54 -3.99 0.33 5.90
CA PHE A 54 -3.88 1.11 7.14
C PHE A 54 -4.83 0.58 8.22
N VAL A 55 -6.08 0.26 7.87
CA VAL A 55 -7.04 -0.36 8.78
C VAL A 55 -6.50 -1.70 9.30
N TRP A 56 -6.01 -2.56 8.41
CA TRP A 56 -5.39 -3.82 8.81
C TRP A 56 -4.17 -3.61 9.73
N PHE A 57 -3.32 -2.63 9.42
CA PHE A 57 -2.13 -2.30 10.20
C PHE A 57 -2.49 -1.80 11.61
N VAL A 58 -3.51 -0.93 11.74
CA VAL A 58 -4.02 -0.47 13.05
C VAL A 58 -4.58 -1.64 13.86
N VAL A 59 -5.35 -2.54 13.23
CA VAL A 59 -5.87 -3.73 13.91
C VAL A 59 -4.73 -4.66 14.35
N TYR A 60 -3.74 -4.88 13.49
CA TYR A 60 -2.59 -5.73 13.77
C TYR A 60 -1.72 -5.18 14.91
N THR A 61 -1.44 -3.87 14.91
CA THR A 61 -0.67 -3.22 15.97
C THR A 61 -1.41 -3.21 17.30
N LYS A 62 -2.74 -3.03 17.30
CA LYS A 62 -3.57 -3.20 18.51
C LYS A 62 -3.56 -4.63 19.04
N LYS A 63 -3.58 -5.65 18.16
CA LYS A 63 -3.50 -7.06 18.56
C LYS A 63 -2.13 -7.45 19.13
N LYS A 64 -1.05 -6.80 18.71
CA LYS A 64 0.31 -7.04 19.22
C LYS A 64 0.61 -6.38 20.57
N ARG A 65 -0.21 -5.41 20.99
CA ARG A 65 -0.11 -4.73 22.29
C ARG A 65 -0.93 -5.39 23.41
N LYS A 66 -1.75 -6.40 23.08
CA LYS A 66 -2.38 -7.32 24.03
C LYS A 66 -1.54 -8.59 24.10
#